data_AF-A0A925JJ25-F1
#
_entry.id   AF-A0A925JJ25-F1
#
_cell.length_a   1.000
_cell.length_b   1.000
_cell.length_c   1.000
_cell.angle_alpha   90.00
_cell.angle_beta   90.00
_cell.angle_gamma   90.00
#
_symmetry.space_group_name_H-M   'P 1'
#
loop_
_entity.id
_entity.type
_entity.pdbx_description
1 polymer ?
#
loop_
_entity_poly.entity_id
_entity_poly.type
_entity_poly.pdbx_seq_one_letter_code
_entity_poly.pdbx_strand_id
1 'polypeptide(L)'
;VSHAWVAASLGNEWYLFDPTWGAGYVKDERFVKKFNDAFYKVSSSNFIADHMPFDPIYQFLSYPLTHKEFTDGKPAANKALFHYTDSLKQYSQLSSIQQNAAELRRLEAAGIPNDLLRKQQAFLKRRLQSFASKNSFDESNKIFSTVIISYNAYISHKNKQFSTIEDNLLREMMAGMEQNTKLSRSLIWATKPQTDEQSKSKFNTIANIDRFWVQLSKEKQFAERYLVTDKGMRRQLFMKR
;
A
#
# COMPACT_ATOMS: atom_id res chain seq x y z
N VAL A 1 -11.25 -22.46 -13.88
CA VAL A 1 -10.37 -21.51 -14.63
C VAL A 1 -10.84 -20.09 -14.32
N SER A 2 -9.97 -19.09 -14.28
CA SER A 2 -10.41 -17.69 -14.18
C SER A 2 -10.89 -17.20 -15.54
N HIS A 3 -12.02 -16.52 -15.59
CA HIS A 3 -12.63 -15.99 -16.81
C HIS A 3 -13.08 -14.54 -16.60
N ALA A 4 -13.37 -13.82 -17.67
CA ALA A 4 -13.85 -12.45 -17.63
C ALA A 4 -15.10 -12.29 -18.50
N TRP A 5 -16.07 -11.55 -17.99
CA TRP A 5 -17.34 -11.25 -18.65
C TRP A 5 -17.68 -9.77 -18.45
N VAL A 6 -18.76 -9.32 -19.08
CA VAL A 6 -19.19 -7.92 -19.06
C VAL A 6 -20.44 -7.77 -18.21
N ALA A 7 -20.48 -6.69 -17.43
CA ALA A 7 -21.68 -6.22 -16.76
C ALA A 7 -22.03 -4.83 -17.28
N ALA A 8 -23.30 -4.59 -17.60
CA ALA A 8 -23.78 -3.27 -18.03
C ALA A 8 -25.03 -2.88 -17.22
N SER A 9 -25.06 -1.63 -16.77
CA SER A 9 -26.24 -1.02 -16.15
C SER A 9 -27.14 -0.47 -17.26
N LEU A 10 -28.38 -0.94 -17.33
CA LEU A 10 -29.39 -0.46 -18.27
C LEU A 10 -30.57 0.08 -17.45
N GLY A 11 -30.66 1.41 -17.34
CA GLY A 11 -31.54 2.05 -16.37
C GLY A 11 -31.08 1.75 -14.95
N ASN A 12 -31.96 1.16 -14.13
CA ASN A 12 -31.70 0.84 -12.73
C ASN A 12 -31.33 -0.63 -12.48
N GLU A 13 -31.10 -1.41 -13.54
CA GLU A 13 -30.81 -2.85 -13.45
C GLU A 13 -29.48 -3.20 -14.10
N TRP A 14 -28.80 -4.19 -13.52
CA TRP A 14 -27.56 -4.76 -14.05
C TRP A 14 -27.85 -6.01 -14.87
N TYR A 15 -27.27 -6.05 -16.06
CA TYR A 15 -27.32 -7.20 -16.96
C TYR A 15 -25.92 -7.69 -17.26
N LEU A 16 -25.80 -9.01 -17.39
CA LEU A 16 -24.54 -9.71 -17.56
C LEU A 16 -24.44 -10.28 -18.98
N PHE A 17 -23.22 -10.29 -19.50
CA PHE A 17 -22.93 -10.71 -20.86
C PHE A 17 -21.64 -11.53 -20.89
N ASP A 18 -21.69 -12.73 -21.47
CA ASP A 18 -20.47 -13.50 -21.79
C ASP A 18 -20.34 -13.68 -23.31
N PRO A 19 -19.64 -12.78 -24.01
CA PRO A 19 -19.44 -12.90 -25.45
C PRO A 19 -18.52 -14.08 -25.82
N THR A 20 -17.71 -14.59 -24.90
CA THR A 20 -16.83 -15.73 -25.16
C THR A 20 -17.64 -17.03 -25.20
N TRP A 21 -18.48 -17.26 -24.20
CA TRP A 21 -19.35 -18.45 -24.13
C TRP A 21 -20.52 -18.34 -25.13
N GLY A 22 -20.94 -17.11 -25.48
CA GLY A 22 -21.92 -16.87 -26.53
C GLY A 22 -21.39 -17.03 -27.97
N ALA A 23 -20.07 -17.00 -28.19
CA ALA A 23 -19.50 -17.11 -29.55
C ALA A 23 -19.32 -18.55 -30.04
N GLY A 24 -19.19 -19.51 -29.12
CA GLY A 24 -18.89 -20.91 -29.44
C GLY A 24 -18.18 -21.63 -28.31
N TYR A 25 -17.43 -22.67 -28.64
CA TYR A 25 -16.69 -23.49 -27.67
C TYR A 25 -15.39 -24.01 -28.28
N VAL A 26 -14.48 -24.50 -27.43
CA VAL A 26 -13.25 -25.16 -27.86
C VAL A 26 -13.48 -26.67 -27.90
N LYS A 27 -13.12 -27.30 -29.01
CA LYS A 27 -13.10 -28.75 -29.19
C LYS A 27 -11.80 -29.13 -29.89
N ASP A 28 -11.09 -30.12 -29.35
CA ASP A 28 -9.81 -30.61 -29.90
C ASP A 28 -8.80 -29.45 -30.13
N GLU A 29 -8.68 -28.57 -29.12
CA GLU A 29 -7.84 -27.36 -29.13
C GLU A 29 -8.17 -26.33 -30.22
N ARG A 30 -9.28 -26.52 -30.95
CA ARG A 30 -9.75 -25.59 -31.99
C ARG A 30 -11.04 -24.91 -31.57
N PHE A 31 -11.13 -23.61 -31.85
CA PHE A 31 -12.36 -22.86 -31.64
C PHE A 31 -13.41 -23.25 -32.70
N VAL A 32 -14.59 -23.64 -32.23
CA VAL A 32 -15.76 -23.91 -33.05
C VAL A 32 -16.75 -22.78 -32.84
N LYS A 33 -16.94 -21.95 -33.87
CA LYS A 33 -17.92 -20.87 -33.84
C LYS A 33 -19.33 -21.46 -33.84
N LYS A 34 -20.10 -21.16 -32.80
CA LYS A 34 -21.51 -21.53 -32.66
C LYS A 34 -22.18 -20.50 -31.78
N PHE A 35 -22.82 -19.52 -32.40
CA PHE A 35 -23.46 -18.44 -31.67
C PHE A 35 -24.59 -18.96 -30.77
N ASN A 36 -24.65 -18.45 -29.55
CA ASN A 36 -25.65 -18.73 -28.55
C ASN A 36 -25.98 -17.44 -27.79
N ASP A 37 -27.24 -17.03 -27.80
CA ASP A 37 -27.73 -15.83 -27.12
C ASP A 37 -28.08 -16.05 -25.64
N ALA A 38 -27.92 -17.27 -25.11
CA ALA A 38 -28.14 -17.57 -23.70
C ALA A 38 -27.26 -16.75 -22.73
N PHE A 39 -26.16 -16.18 -23.23
CA PHE A 39 -25.26 -15.30 -22.46
C PHE A 39 -25.42 -13.81 -22.82
N TYR A 40 -26.49 -13.42 -23.51
CA TYR A 40 -26.78 -12.03 -23.85
C TYR A 40 -27.84 -11.46 -22.89
N LYS A 41 -27.50 -10.36 -22.20
CA LYS A 41 -28.41 -9.61 -21.31
C LYS A 41 -29.05 -10.52 -20.24
N VAL A 42 -28.23 -11.35 -19.60
CA VAL A 42 -28.68 -12.29 -18.57
C VAL A 42 -28.91 -11.54 -17.26
N SER A 43 -29.98 -11.88 -16.54
CA SER A 43 -30.22 -11.33 -15.20
C SER A 43 -29.17 -11.84 -14.21
N SER A 44 -28.86 -11.03 -13.20
CA SER A 44 -27.89 -11.38 -12.15
C SER A 44 -28.22 -12.70 -11.43
N SER A 45 -29.51 -12.96 -11.20
CA SER A 45 -30.00 -14.19 -10.55
C SER A 45 -29.74 -15.46 -11.37
N ASN A 46 -29.72 -15.35 -12.69
CA ASN A 46 -29.49 -16.48 -13.58
C ASN A 46 -28.00 -16.64 -13.87
N PHE A 47 -27.27 -15.52 -14.03
CA PHE A 47 -25.85 -15.52 -14.36
C PHE A 47 -24.97 -16.06 -13.23
N ILE A 48 -25.37 -15.88 -11.97
CA ILE A 48 -24.61 -16.39 -10.81
C ILE A 48 -24.60 -17.93 -10.73
N ALA A 49 -25.41 -18.64 -11.54
CA ALA A 49 -25.45 -20.10 -11.53
C ALA A 49 -24.14 -20.74 -12.00
N ASP A 50 -23.41 -20.07 -12.88
CA ASP A 50 -22.16 -20.55 -13.48
C ASP A 50 -21.02 -19.50 -13.46
N HIS A 51 -21.33 -18.21 -13.26
CA HIS A 51 -20.33 -17.13 -13.21
C HIS A 51 -20.22 -16.50 -11.82
N MET A 52 -19.31 -17.02 -11.00
CA MET A 52 -19.01 -16.47 -9.67
C MET A 52 -17.89 -15.41 -9.74
N PRO A 53 -18.15 -14.13 -9.45
CA PRO A 53 -17.11 -13.11 -9.36
C PRO A 53 -16.22 -13.31 -8.13
N PHE A 54 -14.98 -12.79 -8.18
CA PHE A 54 -14.10 -12.76 -7.01
C PHE A 54 -14.60 -11.80 -5.91
N ASP A 55 -15.25 -10.71 -6.30
CA ASP A 55 -15.83 -9.75 -5.36
C ASP A 55 -17.36 -9.88 -5.33
N PRO A 56 -17.97 -10.17 -4.16
CA PRO A 56 -19.41 -10.29 -4.00
C PRO A 56 -20.24 -9.11 -4.51
N ILE A 57 -19.69 -7.89 -4.57
CA ILE A 57 -20.47 -6.72 -5.06
C ILE A 57 -20.86 -6.84 -6.53
N TYR A 58 -20.10 -7.60 -7.31
CA TYR A 58 -20.34 -7.82 -8.74
C TYR A 58 -21.25 -9.03 -9.01
N GLN A 59 -21.85 -9.62 -7.98
CA GLN A 59 -22.99 -10.52 -8.19
C GLN A 59 -24.24 -9.73 -8.54
N PHE A 60 -24.33 -8.45 -8.15
CA PHE A 60 -25.52 -7.61 -8.32
C PHE A 60 -26.78 -8.22 -7.70
N LEU A 61 -26.61 -8.93 -6.58
CA LEU A 61 -27.68 -9.60 -5.84
C LEU A 61 -27.90 -8.94 -4.49
N SER A 62 -29.15 -8.83 -4.08
CA SER A 62 -29.54 -8.40 -2.75
C SER A 62 -29.21 -9.43 -1.66
N TYR A 63 -28.92 -10.67 -2.05
CA TYR A 63 -28.54 -11.77 -1.17
C TYR A 63 -27.35 -12.54 -1.78
N PRO A 64 -26.15 -11.95 -1.82
CA PRO A 64 -25.02 -12.49 -2.57
C PRO A 64 -24.54 -13.81 -1.97
N LEU A 65 -24.24 -14.79 -2.82
CA LEU A 65 -23.65 -16.07 -2.43
C LEU A 65 -22.22 -15.89 -1.91
N THR A 66 -21.83 -16.69 -0.93
CA THR A 66 -20.43 -16.96 -0.60
C THR A 66 -19.86 -17.94 -1.62
N HIS A 67 -18.52 -18.02 -1.70
CA HIS A 67 -17.88 -18.97 -2.61
C HIS A 67 -18.19 -20.44 -2.27
N LYS A 68 -18.44 -20.73 -0.99
CA LYS A 68 -18.88 -22.05 -0.54
C LYS A 68 -20.31 -22.35 -0.97
N GLU A 69 -21.25 -21.44 -0.74
CA GLU A 69 -22.65 -21.64 -1.17
C GLU A 69 -22.77 -21.84 -2.69
N PHE A 70 -21.98 -21.09 -3.47
CA PHE A 70 -21.88 -21.27 -4.92
C PHE A 70 -21.36 -22.66 -5.28
N THR A 71 -20.27 -23.12 -4.64
CA THR A 71 -19.67 -24.43 -4.93
C THR A 71 -20.57 -25.60 -4.49
N ASP A 72 -21.25 -25.46 -3.36
CA ASP A 72 -22.13 -26.48 -2.81
C ASP A 72 -23.52 -26.50 -3.46
N GLY A 73 -23.88 -25.47 -4.23
CA GLY A 73 -25.23 -25.29 -4.78
C GLY A 73 -26.30 -25.10 -3.72
N LYS A 74 -25.94 -24.61 -2.53
CA LYS A 74 -26.81 -24.51 -1.35
C LYS A 74 -26.80 -23.12 -0.74
N PRO A 75 -27.63 -22.18 -1.23
CA PRO A 75 -27.80 -20.87 -0.61
C PRO A 75 -28.37 -20.99 0.81
N ALA A 76 -27.86 -20.20 1.76
CA ALA A 76 -28.46 -20.11 3.09
C ALA A 76 -29.86 -19.47 3.03
N ALA A 77 -30.81 -19.99 3.83
CA ALA A 77 -32.20 -19.53 3.82
C ALA A 77 -32.44 -18.15 4.45
N ASN A 78 -31.55 -17.70 5.35
CA ASN A 78 -31.74 -16.48 6.16
C ASN A 78 -30.57 -15.51 6.00
N LYS A 79 -30.43 -14.91 4.82
CA LYS A 79 -29.34 -13.97 4.53
C LYS A 79 -29.79 -12.55 4.80
N ALA A 80 -28.88 -11.75 5.37
CA ALA A 80 -29.10 -10.33 5.53
C ALA A 80 -29.20 -9.65 4.15
N LEU A 81 -30.07 -8.64 4.06
CA LEU A 81 -30.21 -7.83 2.86
C LEU A 81 -28.90 -7.07 2.59
N PHE A 82 -28.40 -7.18 1.37
CA PHE A 82 -27.19 -6.53 0.90
C PHE A 82 -27.51 -5.48 -0.18
N HIS A 83 -27.31 -4.21 0.14
CA HIS A 83 -27.49 -3.12 -0.83
C HIS A 83 -26.24 -2.97 -1.71
N TYR A 84 -26.14 -3.81 -2.74
CA TYR A 84 -24.98 -3.82 -3.63
C TYR A 84 -24.80 -2.49 -4.39
N THR A 85 -25.89 -1.76 -4.66
CA THR A 85 -25.87 -0.43 -5.31
C THR A 85 -25.09 0.58 -4.49
N ASP A 86 -25.31 0.60 -3.17
CA ASP A 86 -24.61 1.51 -2.26
C ASP A 86 -23.13 1.14 -2.17
N SER A 87 -22.83 -0.17 -2.16
CA SER A 87 -21.46 -0.67 -2.18
C SER A 87 -20.72 -0.28 -3.47
N LEU A 88 -21.37 -0.35 -4.64
CA LEU A 88 -20.80 0.08 -5.93
C LEU A 88 -20.57 1.60 -5.96
N LYS A 89 -21.55 2.39 -5.48
CA LYS A 89 -21.43 3.85 -5.38
C LYS A 89 -20.30 4.27 -4.45
N GLN A 90 -20.17 3.61 -3.30
CA GLN A 90 -19.06 3.85 -2.38
C GLN A 90 -17.73 3.45 -3.02
N TYR A 91 -17.67 2.28 -3.66
CA TYR A 91 -16.45 1.74 -4.25
C TYR A 91 -15.88 2.64 -5.37
N SER A 92 -16.73 3.25 -6.20
CA SER A 92 -16.30 4.15 -7.27
C SER A 92 -15.68 5.46 -6.77
N GLN A 93 -15.95 5.84 -5.52
CA GLN A 93 -15.39 7.03 -4.88
C GLN A 93 -14.05 6.75 -4.16
N LEU A 94 -13.68 5.48 -4.01
CA LEU A 94 -12.45 5.08 -3.32
C LEU A 94 -11.23 5.25 -4.23
N SER A 95 -10.11 5.62 -3.63
CA SER A 95 -8.80 5.48 -4.29
C SER A 95 -8.51 4.01 -4.62
N SER A 96 -7.62 3.75 -5.58
CA SER A 96 -7.28 2.38 -5.98
C SER A 96 -6.77 1.50 -4.82
N ILE A 97 -6.12 2.11 -3.81
CA ILE A 97 -5.65 1.38 -2.64
C ILE A 97 -6.80 0.99 -1.70
N GLN A 98 -7.74 1.92 -1.48
CA GLN A 98 -8.95 1.66 -0.69
C GLN A 98 -9.86 0.66 -1.40
N GLN A 99 -9.92 0.69 -2.73
CA GLN A 99 -10.60 -0.32 -3.54
C GLN A 99 -10.00 -1.71 -3.29
N ASN A 100 -8.68 -1.88 -3.40
CA ASN A 100 -8.01 -3.16 -3.13
C ASN A 100 -8.26 -3.67 -1.70
N ALA A 101 -8.24 -2.77 -0.71
CA ALA A 101 -8.51 -3.13 0.68
C ALA A 101 -9.97 -3.57 0.89
N ALA A 102 -10.91 -2.85 0.28
CA ALA A 102 -12.33 -3.17 0.34
C ALA A 102 -12.65 -4.50 -0.37
N GLU A 103 -12.07 -4.74 -1.54
CA GLU A 103 -12.17 -6.01 -2.28
C GLU A 103 -11.60 -7.16 -1.45
N LEU A 104 -10.39 -7.00 -0.88
CA LEU A 104 -9.76 -8.04 -0.06
C LEU A 104 -10.65 -8.42 1.13
N ARG A 105 -11.21 -7.43 1.83
CA ARG A 105 -12.12 -7.67 2.96
C ARG A 105 -13.35 -8.46 2.55
N ARG A 106 -13.97 -8.13 1.41
CA ARG A 106 -15.17 -8.82 0.92
C ARG A 106 -14.86 -10.23 0.40
N LEU A 107 -13.74 -10.40 -0.31
CA LEU A 107 -13.23 -11.70 -0.74
C LEU A 107 -12.98 -12.63 0.47
N GLU A 108 -12.31 -12.12 1.52
CA GLU A 108 -12.06 -12.89 2.74
C GLU A 108 -13.36 -13.25 3.46
N ALA A 109 -14.31 -12.30 3.56
CA ALA A 109 -15.62 -12.55 4.15
C ALA A 109 -16.48 -13.57 3.36
N ALA A 110 -16.33 -13.60 2.03
CA ALA A 110 -17.03 -14.55 1.16
C ALA A 110 -16.41 -15.96 1.14
N GLY A 111 -15.23 -16.12 1.75
CA GLY A 111 -14.52 -17.40 1.89
C GLY A 111 -13.62 -17.74 0.70
N ILE A 112 -12.51 -18.44 0.96
CA ILE A 112 -11.46 -18.69 -0.04
C ILE A 112 -11.21 -20.21 -0.19
N PRO A 113 -12.19 -20.98 -0.69
CA PRO A 113 -12.10 -22.45 -0.74
C PRO A 113 -11.09 -22.99 -1.78
N ASN A 114 -10.76 -22.23 -2.81
CA ASN A 114 -9.96 -22.72 -3.94
C ASN A 114 -8.74 -21.84 -4.25
N ASP A 115 -7.83 -22.37 -5.08
CA ASP A 115 -6.56 -21.73 -5.41
C ASP A 115 -6.69 -20.44 -6.22
N LEU A 116 -7.74 -20.28 -7.03
CA LEU A 116 -7.96 -19.03 -7.78
C LEU A 116 -8.22 -17.88 -6.81
N LEU A 117 -9.04 -18.13 -5.78
CA LEU A 117 -9.33 -17.15 -4.74
C LEU A 117 -8.10 -16.84 -3.88
N ARG A 118 -7.28 -17.85 -3.55
CA ARG A 118 -6.00 -17.64 -2.85
C ARG A 118 -5.03 -16.79 -3.67
N LYS A 119 -4.97 -17.01 -4.99
CA LYS A 119 -4.16 -16.18 -5.90
C LYS A 119 -4.66 -14.74 -5.94
N GLN A 120 -5.97 -14.51 -6.01
CA GLN A 120 -6.55 -13.17 -5.97
C GLN A 120 -6.28 -12.47 -4.62
N GLN A 121 -6.46 -13.17 -3.51
CA GLN A 121 -6.14 -12.65 -2.16
C GLN A 121 -4.67 -12.24 -2.07
N ALA A 122 -3.75 -13.10 -2.53
CA ALA A 122 -2.32 -12.81 -2.53
C ALA A 122 -1.99 -11.63 -3.45
N PHE A 123 -2.65 -11.49 -4.60
CA PHE A 123 -2.51 -10.34 -5.50
C PHE A 123 -2.90 -9.02 -4.82
N LEU A 124 -4.06 -8.96 -4.17
CA LEU A 124 -4.53 -7.79 -3.43
C LEU A 124 -3.59 -7.44 -2.27
N LYS A 125 -3.15 -8.44 -1.49
CA LYS A 125 -2.19 -8.27 -0.40
C LYS A 125 -0.85 -7.70 -0.88
N ARG A 126 -0.33 -8.18 -2.01
CA ARG A 126 0.90 -7.63 -2.61
C ARG A 126 0.75 -6.17 -3.03
N ARG A 127 -0.38 -5.79 -3.63
CA ARG A 127 -0.65 -4.39 -4.00
C ARG A 127 -0.72 -3.48 -2.78
N LEU A 128 -1.41 -3.91 -1.72
CA LEU A 128 -1.49 -3.18 -0.45
C LEU A 128 -0.11 -2.99 0.18
N GLN A 129 0.69 -4.06 0.22
CA GLN A 129 2.04 -4.03 0.76
C GLN A 129 2.99 -3.16 -0.07
N SER A 130 2.90 -3.20 -1.40
CA SER A 130 3.71 -2.38 -2.29
C SER A 130 3.41 -0.89 -2.09
N PHE A 131 2.14 -0.51 -1.94
CA PHE A 131 1.76 0.86 -1.64
C PHE A 131 2.30 1.32 -0.27
N ALA A 132 2.11 0.52 0.78
CA ALA A 132 2.64 0.82 2.11
C ALA A 132 4.17 0.98 2.08
N SER A 133 4.87 0.07 1.39
CA SER A 133 6.31 0.15 1.19
C SER A 133 6.74 1.40 0.46
N LYS A 134 6.05 1.79 -0.61
CA LYS A 134 6.34 3.02 -1.36
C LYS A 134 6.19 4.25 -0.45
N ASN A 135 5.09 4.32 0.30
CA ASN A 135 4.85 5.41 1.24
C ASN A 135 5.97 5.49 2.29
N SER A 136 6.37 4.36 2.90
CA SER A 136 7.48 4.33 3.87
C SER A 136 8.82 4.75 3.25
N PHE A 137 9.08 4.40 1.98
CA PHE A 137 10.27 4.85 1.27
C PHE A 137 10.28 6.38 1.08
N ASP A 138 9.18 6.93 0.59
CA ASP A 138 9.03 8.37 0.34
C ASP A 138 9.10 9.17 1.65
N GLU A 139 8.44 8.68 2.71
CA GLU A 139 8.48 9.27 4.04
C GLU A 139 9.88 9.24 4.67
N SER A 140 10.59 8.12 4.53
CA SER A 140 11.99 8.00 4.95
C SER A 140 12.86 9.09 4.30
N ASN A 141 12.72 9.28 2.98
CA ASN A 141 13.51 10.27 2.25
C ASN A 141 13.18 11.69 2.70
N LYS A 142 11.90 12.02 2.87
CA LYS A 142 11.45 13.34 3.36
C LYS A 142 12.04 13.66 4.74
N ILE A 143 11.99 12.69 5.66
CA ILE A 143 12.55 12.85 7.00
C ILE A 143 14.07 13.04 6.93
N PHE A 144 14.76 12.23 6.12
CA PHE A 144 16.21 12.37 5.97
C PHE A 144 16.62 13.70 5.34
N SER A 145 15.89 14.19 4.33
CA SER A 145 16.11 15.53 3.77
C SER A 145 15.97 16.61 4.84
N THR A 146 14.99 16.49 5.74
CA THR A 146 14.82 17.42 6.88
C THR A 146 16.01 17.36 7.83
N VAL A 147 16.54 16.16 8.12
CA VAL A 147 17.76 15.98 8.92
C VAL A 147 18.95 16.69 8.27
N ILE A 148 19.15 16.56 6.96
CA ILE A 148 20.25 17.22 6.24
C ILE A 148 20.12 18.75 6.31
N ILE A 149 18.91 19.30 6.19
CA ILE A 149 18.66 20.74 6.34
C ILE A 149 19.03 21.20 7.75
N SER A 150 18.55 20.51 8.79
CA SER A 150 18.89 20.82 10.18
C SER A 150 20.39 20.69 10.47
N TYR A 151 21.05 19.71 9.85
CA TYR A 151 22.49 19.52 9.98
C TYR A 151 23.28 20.67 9.37
N ASN A 152 22.88 21.15 8.18
CA ASN A 152 23.51 22.31 7.56
C ASN A 152 23.30 23.58 8.41
N ALA A 153 22.12 23.74 9.00
CA ALA A 153 21.86 24.83 9.95
C ALA A 153 22.78 24.72 11.18
N TYR A 154 22.90 23.54 11.79
CA TYR A 154 23.83 23.26 12.88
C TYR A 154 25.27 23.63 12.50
N ILE A 155 25.76 23.22 11.31
CA ILE A 155 27.10 23.56 10.85
C ILE A 155 27.28 25.07 10.68
N SER A 156 26.26 25.79 10.18
CA SER A 156 26.28 27.25 10.11
C SER A 156 26.43 27.90 11.48
N HIS A 157 25.71 27.40 12.49
CA HIS A 157 25.88 27.85 13.88
C HIS A 157 27.26 27.47 14.44
N LYS A 158 27.74 26.25 14.18
CA LYS A 158 29.05 25.76 14.62
C LYS A 158 30.20 26.60 14.06
N ASN A 159 30.12 26.98 12.79
CA ASN A 159 31.11 27.85 12.14
C ASN A 159 31.18 29.23 12.80
N LYS A 160 30.08 29.68 13.41
CA LYS A 160 30.01 30.89 14.25
C LYS A 160 30.22 30.59 15.73
N GLN A 161 30.85 29.45 16.06
CA GLN A 161 31.14 28.99 17.42
C GLN A 161 29.90 28.95 18.33
N PHE A 162 28.74 28.66 17.73
CA PHE A 162 27.41 28.68 18.35
C PHE A 162 26.97 30.03 18.93
N SER A 163 27.61 31.15 18.57
CA SER A 163 27.20 32.50 18.99
C SER A 163 25.84 32.95 18.43
N THR A 164 25.26 32.18 17.50
CA THR A 164 23.99 32.48 16.82
C THR A 164 22.86 31.53 17.17
N ILE A 165 23.02 30.71 18.22
CA ILE A 165 21.99 29.78 18.69
C ILE A 165 22.02 29.69 20.22
N GLU A 166 20.84 29.65 20.83
CA GLU A 166 20.71 29.43 22.27
C GLU A 166 20.99 27.95 22.64
N ASP A 167 21.53 27.73 23.84
CA ASP A 167 21.92 26.40 24.31
C ASP A 167 20.74 25.39 24.31
N ASN A 168 19.52 25.84 24.60
CA ASN A 168 18.31 24.99 24.56
C ASN A 168 17.95 24.57 23.13
N LEU A 169 17.96 25.51 22.19
CA LEU A 169 17.67 25.27 20.77
C LEU A 169 18.73 24.38 20.14
N LEU A 170 20.00 24.53 20.53
CA LEU A 170 21.07 23.62 20.10
C LEU A 170 20.80 22.19 20.57
N ARG A 171 20.36 22.01 21.82
CA ARG A 171 20.02 20.70 22.39
C ARG A 171 18.82 20.06 21.66
N GLU A 172 17.77 20.83 21.44
CA GLU A 172 16.58 20.38 20.70
C GLU A 172 16.90 20.01 19.26
N MET A 173 17.70 20.84 18.56
CA MET A 173 18.14 20.57 17.20
C MET A 173 18.92 19.25 17.11
N MET A 174 19.84 18.99 18.05
CA MET A 174 20.60 17.73 18.11
C MET A 174 19.70 16.52 18.40
N ALA A 175 18.78 16.63 19.36
CA ALA A 175 17.84 15.56 19.70
C ALA A 175 16.90 15.25 18.52
N GLY A 176 16.38 16.27 17.85
CA GLY A 176 15.51 16.14 16.69
C GLY A 176 16.22 15.48 15.51
N MET A 177 17.46 15.88 15.20
CA MET A 177 18.26 15.22 14.16
C MET A 177 18.50 13.74 14.48
N GLU A 178 18.81 13.41 15.74
CA GLU A 178 19.03 12.03 16.16
C GLU A 178 17.77 11.17 16.01
N GLN A 179 16.64 11.63 16.53
CA GLN A 179 15.36 10.93 16.45
C GLN A 179 14.93 10.74 15.00
N ASN A 180 15.00 11.79 14.19
CA ASN A 180 14.59 11.74 12.79
C ASN A 180 15.51 10.85 11.95
N THR A 181 16.82 10.78 12.25
CA THR A 181 17.73 9.85 11.58
C THR A 181 17.36 8.40 11.89
N LYS A 182 17.06 8.08 13.16
CA LYS A 182 16.58 6.74 13.57
C LYS A 182 15.25 6.39 12.90
N LEU A 183 14.30 7.34 12.87
CA LEU A 183 12.99 7.15 12.26
C LEU A 183 13.12 6.88 10.76
N SER A 184 13.85 7.74 10.03
CA SER A 184 14.15 7.54 8.60
C SER A 184 14.75 6.16 8.34
N ARG A 185 15.75 5.76 9.14
CA ARG A 185 16.36 4.41 9.06
C ARG A 185 15.34 3.28 9.25
N SER A 186 14.44 3.41 10.21
CA SER A 186 13.42 2.38 10.47
C SER A 186 12.41 2.26 9.33
N LEU A 187 12.00 3.39 8.75
CA LEU A 187 11.06 3.44 7.64
C LEU A 187 11.65 2.81 6.38
N ILE A 188 12.89 3.17 6.01
CA ILE A 188 13.55 2.56 4.85
C ILE A 188 13.76 1.05 5.06
N TRP A 189 14.06 0.62 6.28
CA TRP A 189 14.22 -0.80 6.60
C TRP A 189 12.93 -1.60 6.39
N ALA A 190 11.78 -1.04 6.77
CA ALA A 190 10.46 -1.67 6.64
C ALA A 190 9.98 -1.79 5.18
N THR A 191 10.58 -1.05 4.23
CA THR A 191 10.23 -1.15 2.81
C THR A 191 10.49 -2.55 2.24
N LYS A 192 9.59 -3.02 1.37
CA LYS A 192 9.70 -4.30 0.67
C LYS A 192 9.88 -4.08 -0.83
N PRO A 193 11.11 -4.13 -1.34
CA PRO A 193 11.37 -3.93 -2.76
C PRO A 193 10.72 -5.03 -3.60
N GLN A 194 10.23 -4.66 -4.78
CA GLN A 194 9.62 -5.57 -5.77
C GLN A 194 10.54 -5.84 -6.97
N THR A 195 11.59 -5.03 -7.14
CA THR A 195 12.59 -5.16 -8.21
C THR A 195 14.00 -5.07 -7.64
N ASP A 196 14.99 -5.59 -8.39
CA ASP A 196 16.40 -5.48 -8.01
C ASP A 196 16.88 -4.04 -7.89
N GLU A 197 16.36 -3.16 -8.75
CA GLU A 197 16.65 -1.72 -8.69
C GLU A 197 16.14 -1.09 -7.40
N GLN A 198 14.92 -1.42 -6.98
CA GLN A 198 14.36 -0.97 -5.70
C GLN A 198 15.17 -1.51 -4.51
N SER A 199 15.64 -2.76 -4.59
CA SER A 199 16.52 -3.35 -3.58
C SER A 199 17.83 -2.59 -3.48
N LYS A 200 18.50 -2.33 -4.60
CA LYS A 200 19.74 -1.53 -4.65
C LYS A 200 19.53 -0.13 -4.08
N SER A 201 18.45 0.55 -4.49
CA SER A 201 18.10 1.89 -3.99
C SER A 201 17.91 1.89 -2.47
N LYS A 202 17.15 0.92 -1.93
CA LYS A 202 16.97 0.74 -0.48
C LYS A 202 18.30 0.61 0.25
N PHE A 203 19.19 -0.28 -0.21
CA PHE A 203 20.49 -0.50 0.44
C PHE A 203 21.41 0.72 0.35
N ASN A 204 21.41 1.42 -0.78
CA ASN A 204 22.18 2.66 -0.93
C ASN A 204 21.69 3.75 0.04
N THR A 205 20.38 3.94 0.16
CA THR A 205 19.80 4.89 1.12
C THR A 205 20.15 4.51 2.56
N ILE A 206 20.05 3.23 2.92
CA ILE A 206 20.48 2.69 4.23
C ILE A 206 21.95 3.03 4.52
N ALA A 207 22.85 2.76 3.57
CA ALA A 207 24.27 3.02 3.73
C ALA A 207 24.58 4.52 3.87
N ASN A 208 23.86 5.38 3.14
CA ASN A 208 23.99 6.83 3.25
C ASN A 208 23.55 7.33 4.64
N ILE A 209 22.42 6.84 5.15
CA ILE A 209 21.93 7.15 6.50
C ILE A 209 22.94 6.68 7.55
N ASP A 210 23.51 5.48 7.41
CA ASP A 210 24.50 4.94 8.36
C ASP A 210 25.80 5.75 8.38
N ARG A 211 26.29 6.16 7.20
CA ARG A 211 27.47 7.02 7.10
C ARG A 211 27.21 8.37 7.76
N PHE A 212 26.04 8.96 7.49
CA PHE A 212 25.63 10.22 8.11
C PHE A 212 25.48 10.07 9.63
N TRP A 213 24.94 8.95 10.12
CA TRP A 213 24.79 8.67 11.54
C TRP A 213 26.13 8.71 12.29
N VAL A 214 27.20 8.17 11.70
CA VAL A 214 28.56 8.26 12.26
C VAL A 214 29.03 9.72 12.38
N GLN A 215 28.76 10.53 11.36
CA GLN A 215 29.10 11.96 11.36
C GLN A 215 28.29 12.73 12.41
N LEU A 216 26.96 12.56 12.41
CA LEU A 216 26.06 13.17 13.37
C LEU A 216 26.43 12.79 14.81
N SER A 217 26.82 11.55 15.06
CA SER A 217 27.22 11.09 16.39
C SER A 217 28.47 11.80 16.91
N LYS A 218 29.46 12.05 16.04
CA LYS A 218 30.66 12.85 16.40
C LYS A 218 30.29 14.28 16.72
N GLU A 219 29.42 14.88 15.92
CA GLU A 219 28.95 16.24 16.12
C GLU A 219 28.10 16.38 17.39
N LYS A 220 27.28 15.38 17.69
CA LYS A 220 26.54 15.30 18.94
C LYS A 220 27.46 15.29 20.16
N GLN A 221 28.50 14.46 20.16
CA GLN A 221 29.48 14.43 21.25
C GLN A 221 30.17 15.79 21.43
N PHE A 222 30.47 16.49 20.32
CA PHE A 222 31.02 17.84 20.38
C PHE A 222 30.03 18.84 21.00
N ALA A 223 28.77 18.85 20.53
CA ALA A 223 27.74 19.74 21.05
C ALA A 223 27.44 19.47 22.54
N GLU A 224 27.37 18.21 22.96
CA GLU A 224 27.20 17.82 24.36
C GLU A 224 28.37 18.33 25.22
N ARG A 225 29.62 18.14 24.75
CA ARG A 225 30.81 18.67 25.42
C ARG A 225 30.78 20.20 25.52
N TYR A 226 30.37 20.89 24.45
CA TYR A 226 30.21 22.35 24.44
C TYR A 226 29.21 22.82 25.49
N LEU A 227 28.03 22.19 25.55
CA LEU A 227 26.94 22.58 26.43
C LEU A 227 27.28 22.41 27.92
N VAL A 228 28.09 21.40 28.28
CA VAL A 228 28.53 21.18 29.68
C VAL A 228 29.79 21.97 30.05
N THR A 229 30.50 22.53 29.08
CA THR A 229 31.71 23.34 29.34
C THR A 229 31.30 24.73 29.82
N ASP A 230 32.03 25.26 30.81
CA ASP A 230 31.86 26.64 31.29
C ASP A 230 31.89 27.65 30.13
N LYS A 231 30.98 28.63 30.16
CA LYS A 231 30.79 29.58 29.06
C LYS A 231 32.07 30.32 28.66
N GLY A 232 32.93 30.67 29.63
CA GLY A 232 34.20 31.35 29.36
C GLY A 232 35.23 30.47 28.66
N MET A 233 35.13 29.15 28.82
CA MET A 233 36.09 28.17 28.31
C MET A 233 35.69 27.56 26.96
N ARG A 234 34.42 27.71 26.54
CA ARG A 234 33.87 27.09 25.32
C ARG A 234 34.63 27.42 24.03
N ARG A 235 35.20 28.62 23.89
CA ARG A 235 35.99 29.01 22.70
C ARG A 235 37.20 28.10 22.45
N GLN A 236 37.79 27.57 23.53
CA GLN A 236 38.97 26.69 23.44
C GLN A 236 38.64 25.36 22.76
N LEU A 237 37.38 24.91 22.78
CA LEU A 237 36.94 23.68 22.11
C LEU A 237 37.04 23.76 20.57
N PHE A 238 37.10 24.96 20.00
CA PHE A 238 37.19 25.18 18.55
C PHE A 238 38.63 25.41 18.06
N MET A 239 39.59 25.59 18.97
CA MET A 239 40.98 25.77 18.61
C MET A 239 41.57 24.41 18.21
N LYS A 240 42.10 24.30 16.99
CA LYS A 240 42.83 23.10 16.57
C LYS A 240 43.98 22.86 17.54
N ARG A 241 44.10 21.63 18.03
CA ARG A 241 45.37 21.12 18.55
C ARG A 241 46.31 20.83 17.39
#